data_AF-A0A3C1B5C2-F1
#
_entry.id   AF-A0A3C1B5C2-F1
#
_cell.length_a   1.000
_cell.length_b   1.000
_cell.length_c   1.000
_cell.angle_alpha   90.00
_cell.angle_beta   90.00
_cell.angle_gamma   90.00
#
_symmetry.space_group_name_H-M   'P 1'
#
loop_
_entity.id
_entity.type
_entity.pdbx_description
1 polymer ?
#
loop_
_entity_poly.entity_id
_entity_poly.type
_entity_poly.pdbx_seq_one_letter_code
_entity_poly.pdbx_strand_id
1 'polypeptide(L)' 'MKVAVVVFPGSNCDRDMAVALRAAGFEVAMVWHKEARLPERIDLVAIPG' A
#
# COMPACT_ATOMS: atom_id res chain seq x y z
N MET A 1 12.84 2.59 2.40
CA MET A 1 11.66 3.47 2.31
C MET A 1 10.42 2.62 2.46
N LYS A 2 9.42 3.11 3.20
CA LYS A 2 8.21 2.36 3.52
C LYS A 2 7.02 2.91 2.76
N VAL A 3 6.24 2.00 2.19
CA VAL A 3 5.10 2.31 1.31
C VAL A 3 3.82 1.76 1.93
N ALA A 4 2.76 2.57 1.95
CA ALA A 4 1.41 2.11 2.27
C ALA A 4 0.63 1.89 0.96
N VAL A 5 0.16 0.68 0.71
CA VAL A 5 -0.80 0.38 -0.36
C VAL A 5 -2.19 0.35 0.26
N VAL A 6 -3.07 1.25 -0.17
CA VAL A 6 -4.41 1.35 0.38
C VAL A 6 -5.33 0.33 -0.30
N VAL A 7 -6.00 -0.49 0.50
CA VAL A 7 -6.95 -1.52 0.02
C VAL A 7 -8.37 -0.98 0.16
N PHE A 8 -9.08 -0.91 -0.97
CA PHE A 8 -10.50 -0.55 -1.03
C PHE A 8 -11.36 -1.81 -1.25
N PRO A 9 -12.64 -1.79 -0.88
CA PRO A 9 -13.56 -2.87 -1.24
C PRO A 9 -13.68 -2.91 -2.77
N GLY A 10 -13.31 -4.04 -3.38
CA GLY A 10 -13.35 -4.21 -4.83
C GLY A 10 -12.15 -3.64 -5.59
N SER A 11 -11.07 -3.23 -4.91
CA SER A 11 -9.81 -2.99 -5.61
C SER A 11 -9.30 -4.30 -6.21
N ASN A 12 -8.82 -4.22 -7.44
CA ASN A 12 -8.36 -5.39 -8.19
C ASN A 12 -6.83 -5.43 -8.26
N CYS A 13 -6.18 -4.27 -8.17
CA CYS A 13 -4.74 -4.13 -8.40
C CYS A 13 -3.94 -3.86 -7.11
N ASP A 14 -4.55 -3.92 -5.92
CA ASP A 14 -3.83 -3.73 -4.65
C ASP A 14 -2.67 -4.72 -4.47
N ARG A 15 -2.90 -5.99 -4.79
CA ARG A 15 -1.88 -7.05 -4.71
C ARG A 15 -0.78 -6.86 -5.75
N ASP A 16 -1.15 -6.53 -6.99
CA ASP A 16 -0.19 -6.33 -8.10
C ASP A 16 0.75 -5.17 -7.78
N MET A 17 0.20 -4.07 -7.27
CA MET A 17 1.00 -2.94 -6.82
C MET A 17 1.91 -3.31 -5.65
N ALA A 18 1.42 -4.08 -4.67
CA ALA A 18 2.23 -4.52 -3.55
C ALA A 18 3.37 -5.46 -3.98
N VAL A 19 3.17 -6.30 -5.00
CA VAL A 19 4.22 -7.14 -5.59
C VAL A 19 5.26 -6.28 -6.29
N ALA A 20 4.84 -5.34 -7.14
CA ALA A 20 5.74 -4.46 -7.88
C ALA A 20 6.61 -3.60 -6.94
N LEU A 21 6.01 -3.03 -5.90
CA LEU A 21 6.73 -2.21 -4.91
C LEU A 21 7.72 -3.05 -4.08
N ARG A 22 7.37 -4.27 -3.67
CA ARG A 22 8.33 -5.15 -2.98
C ARG A 22 9.49 -5.53 -3.90
N ALA A 23 9.22 -5.83 -5.16
CA ALA A 23 10.25 -6.13 -6.16
C ALA A 23 11.19 -4.93 -6.41
N ALA A 24 10.67 -3.71 -6.29
CA ALA A 24 11.45 -2.48 -6.35
C ALA A 24 12.22 -2.15 -5.04
N GLY A 25 12.18 -3.03 -4.03
CA GLY A 25 12.96 -2.90 -2.79
C GLY A 25 12.30 -2.08 -1.67
N PHE A 26 11.00 -1.80 -1.79
CA PHE A 26 10.25 -1.10 -0.73
C PHE A 26 9.72 -2.05 0.34
N GLU A 27 9.67 -1.59 1.58
CA GLU A 27 8.89 -2.23 2.64
C GLU A 27 7.41 -1.83 2.45
N VAL A 28 6.52 -2.80 2.24
CA VAL A 28 5.12 -2.53 1.88
C VAL A 28 4.16 -2.94 3.00
N ALA A 29 3.38 -1.97 3.47
CA ALA A 29 2.23 -2.17 4.35
C ALA A 29 0.93 -2.12 3.54
N MET A 30 0.10 -3.15 3.66
CA MET A 30 -1.27 -3.13 3.13
C MET A 30 -2.17 -2.46 4.18
N VAL A 31 -2.88 -1.40 3.82
CA VAL A 31 -3.67 -0.59 4.75
C VAL A 31 -5.12 -0.56 4.29
N TRP A 32 -6.06 -0.99 5.13
CA TRP A 32 -7.47 -0.91 4.79
C TRP A 32 -7.95 0.54 4.72
N HIS A 33 -8.76 0.90 3.72
CA HIS A 33 -9.19 2.30 3.50
C HIS A 33 -9.94 2.95 4.67
N LYS A 34 -10.47 2.17 5.63
CA LYS A 34 -11.13 2.70 6.84
C LYS A 34 -10.20 2.91 8.03
N GLU A 35 -8.91 2.59 7.90
CA GLU A 35 -7.94 2.91 8.94
C GLU A 35 -7.83 4.43 9.09
N ALA A 36 -8.03 4.93 10.31
CA ALA A 36 -8.00 6.37 10.59
C ALA A 36 -6.57 6.95 10.60
N ARG A 37 -5.55 6.08 10.56
CA ARG A 37 -4.13 6.44 10.61
C ARG A 37 -3.33 5.51 9.73
N LEU A 38 -2.28 6.05 9.12
CA LEU A 38 -1.26 5.23 8.46
C LEU A 38 -0.27 4.69 9.49
N PRO A 39 0.42 3.57 9.18
CA PRO A 39 1.59 3.14 9.95
C PRO A 39 2.62 4.27 10.08
N GLU A 40 3.45 4.21 11.11
CA GLU A 40 4.52 5.19 11.25
C GLU A 40 5.56 5.07 10.14
N ARG A 41 6.18 6.21 9.81
CA ARG A 41 7.31 6.33 8.87
C ARG A 41 6.99 5.84 7.45
N ILE A 42 5.80 6.14 6.96
CA ILE A 42 5.45 5.97 5.55
C ILE A 42 6.03 7.13 4.72
N ASP A 43 6.79 6.77 3.69
CA ASP A 43 7.41 7.72 2.76
C ASP A 43 6.57 7.90 1.48
N LEU A 44 5.72 6.91 1.15
CA LEU A 44 4.89 6.92 -0.06
C LEU A 44 3.55 6.21 0.20
N VAL A 45 2.47 6.78 -0.34
CA VAL A 45 1.13 6.17 -0.34
C VAL A 45 0.75 5.82 -1.77
N ALA A 46 0.36 4.57 -1.98
CA ALA A 46 -0.02 4.04 -3.28
C ALA A 46 -1.53 3.70 -3.27
N ILE A 47 -2.28 4.31 -4.19
CA ILE A 47 -3.74 4.11 -4.33
C ILE A 47 -3.99 3.27 -5.59
N PRO A 48 -4.37 1.98 -5.43
CA PRO A 48 -4.62 1.08 -6.55
C PRO A 48 -5.93 1.42 -7.27
N GLY A 49 -6.01 0.93 -8.51
CA GLY A 49 -7.27 0.79 -9.24
C GLY A 49 -8.08 -0.44 -8.83
#